data_AF-A0A2W4REU6-F1
#
_entry.id   AF-A0A2W4REU6-F1
#
_cell.length_a   1.000
_cell.length_b   1.000
_cell.length_c   1.000
_cell.angle_alpha   90.00
_cell.angle_beta   90.00
_cell.angle_gamma   90.00
#
_symmetry.space_group_name_H-M   'P 1'
#
loop_
_entity.id
_entity.type
_entity.pdbx_description
1 polymer ?
#
loop_
_entity_poly.entity_id
_entity_poly.type
_entity_poly.pdbx_seq_one_letter_code
_entity_poly.pdbx_strand_id
1 'polypeptide(L)' 'IHSIAAVLAIAIWIVHVYAAIWVRGTISAMTRGTVTGGWGWRHHRKWLRKEIEKGSVEKAA' A
#
# COMPACT_ATOMS: atom_id res chain seq x y z
N ILE A 1 -26.65 7.93 -15.07
CA ILE A 1 -25.38 8.06 -14.31
C ILE A 1 -25.05 6.77 -13.55
N HIS A 2 -26.02 6.18 -12.83
CA HIS A 2 -25.81 4.95 -12.05
C HIS A 2 -25.16 3.80 -12.84
N SER A 3 -25.63 3.51 -14.06
CA SER A 3 -25.08 2.41 -14.88
C SER A 3 -23.62 2.63 -15.29
N ILE A 4 -23.25 3.88 -15.61
CA ILE A 4 -21.85 4.23 -15.96
C ILE A 4 -20.96 4.15 -14.71
N ALA A 5 -21.45 4.62 -13.57
CA ALA A 5 -20.75 4.51 -12.30
C ALA A 5 -20.51 3.05 -11.91
N ALA A 6 -21.48 2.16 -12.11
CA ALA A 6 -21.33 0.73 -11.86
C ALA A 6 -20.25 0.10 -12.74
N VAL A 7 -20.22 0.42 -14.04
CA VAL A 7 -19.20 -0.09 -14.98
C VAL A 7 -17.80 0.41 -14.59
N LEU A 8 -17.65 1.70 -14.26
CA LEU A 8 -16.37 2.26 -13.82
C LEU A 8 -15.90 1.65 -12.51
N ALA A 9 -16.80 1.46 -11.54
CA ALA A 9 -16.48 0.83 -10.27
C ALA A 9 -15.95 -0.60 -10.48
N ILE A 10 -16.61 -1.39 -11.33
CA ILE A 10 -16.15 -2.76 -11.66
C ILE A 10 -14.78 -2.72 -12.34
N ALA A 11 -14.57 -1.83 -13.31
CA ALA A 11 -13.28 -1.71 -14.01
C ALA A 11 -12.13 -1.33 -13.05
N ILE A 12 -12.36 -0.35 -12.16
CA ILE A 12 -11.39 0.03 -11.13
C ILE A 12 -11.12 -1.14 -10.19
N TRP A 13 -12.16 -1.88 -9.80
CA TRP A 13 -12.02 -3.01 -8.87
C TRP A 13 -11.16 -4.13 -9.47
N ILE A 14 -11.36 -4.44 -10.76
CA ILE A 14 -10.53 -5.41 -11.49
C ILE A 14 -9.06 -4.97 -11.50
N VAL A 15 -8.80 -3.71 -11.89
CA VAL A 15 -7.43 -3.15 -11.91
C VAL A 15 -6.81 -3.15 -10.51
N HIS A 16 -7.60 -2.83 -9.49
CA HIS A 16 -7.17 -2.79 -8.09
C HIS A 16 -6.72 -4.17 -7.60
N VAL A 17 -7.53 -5.22 -7.83
CA VAL A 17 -7.18 -6.59 -7.45
C VAL A 17 -5.97 -7.08 -8.23
N TYR A 18 -5.88 -6.76 -9.52
CA TYR A 18 -4.71 -7.10 -10.33
C TYR A 18 -3.43 -6.44 -9.78
N ALA A 19 -3.50 -5.15 -9.45
CA ALA A 19 -2.39 -4.43 -8.84
C ALA A 19 -2.00 -5.00 -7.48
N ALA A 20 -2.98 -5.43 -6.66
CA ALA A 20 -2.74 -6.07 -5.38
C ALA A 20 -1.99 -7.41 -5.54
N ILE A 21 -2.30 -8.21 -6.56
CA ILE A 21 -1.62 -9.48 -6.83
C ILE A 21 -0.23 -9.25 -7.45
N TRP A 22 -0.09 -8.26 -8.33
CA TRP A 22 1.14 -8.02 -9.07
C TRP A 22 2.28 -7.48 -8.19
N VAL A 23 1.96 -6.62 -7.22
CA VAL A 23 2.96 -6.06 -6.30
C VAL A 23 3.23 -7.05 -5.17
N ARG A 24 4.41 -7.68 -5.17
CA ARG A 24 4.76 -8.62 -4.08
C ARG A 24 4.79 -7.89 -2.73
N GLY A 25 3.95 -8.32 -1.79
CA GLY A 25 3.91 -7.80 -0.41
C GLY A 25 2.75 -6.89 -0.07
N THR A 26 2.00 -6.37 -1.05
CA THR A 26 0.79 -5.53 -0.80
C THR A 26 -0.35 -6.33 -0.18
N ILE A 27 -0.56 -7.59 -0.57
CA ILE A 27 -1.59 -8.44 0.04
C ILE A 27 -1.31 -8.65 1.54
N SER A 28 -0.05 -8.90 1.92
CA SER A 28 0.34 -9.02 3.33
C SER A 28 0.16 -7.69 4.07
N ALA A 29 0.44 -6.56 3.42
CA ALA A 29 0.20 -5.24 3.98
C ALA A 29 -1.29 -5.00 4.27
N MET A 30 -2.17 -5.42 3.37
CA MET A 30 -3.62 -5.19 3.48
C MET A 30 -4.31 -6.14 4.46
N THR A 31 -3.78 -7.35 4.63
CA THR A 31 -4.35 -8.39 5.52
C THR A 31 -3.76 -8.39 6.92
N ARG A 32 -2.44 -8.18 7.05
CA ARG A 32 -1.74 -8.18 8.36
C ARG A 32 -1.38 -6.78 8.86
N GLY A 33 -1.57 -5.73 8.06
CA GLY A 33 -1.18 -4.37 8.41
C GLY A 33 0.34 -4.14 8.47
N THR A 34 1.16 -5.13 8.10
CA THR A 34 2.62 -5.06 8.19
C THR A 34 3.27 -5.14 6.81
N VAL A 35 4.16 -4.18 6.53
CA VAL A 35 4.94 -4.10 5.28
C VAL A 35 6.38 -4.52 5.53
N THR A 36 6.99 -5.21 4.58
CA THR A 36 8.42 -5.53 4.67
C THR A 36 9.26 -4.27 4.37
N GLY A 37 10.40 -4.12 5.05
CA GLY A 37 11.31 -2.99 4.83
C GLY A 37 11.79 -2.90 3.37
N GLY A 38 11.99 -4.05 2.70
CA GLY A 38 12.34 -4.11 1.27
C GLY A 38 11.25 -3.56 0.34
N TRP A 39 9.97 -3.81 0.65
CA TRP A 39 8.85 -3.23 -0.09
C TRP A 39 8.74 -1.72 0.13
N GLY A 40 8.86 -1.29 1.39
CA GLY A 40 8.86 0.12 1.76
C GLY A 40 9.98 0.89 1.06
N TRP A 41 11.17 0.30 0.89
CA TRP A 41 12.27 0.96 0.19
C TRP A 41 12.04 1.05 -1.32
N ARG A 42 11.47 0.02 -1.96
CA ARG A 42 11.28 -0.05 -3.41
C ARG A 42 10.06 0.76 -3.91
N HIS A 43 8.97 0.78 -3.14
CA HIS A 43 7.73 1.44 -3.54
C HIS A 43 7.47 2.77 -2.80
N HIS A 44 7.93 2.90 -1.55
CA HIS A 44 7.55 4.01 -0.67
C HIS A 44 8.76 4.60 0.07
N ARG A 45 9.89 4.78 -0.64
CA ARG A 45 11.19 5.20 -0.06
C ARG A 45 11.10 6.44 0.85
N LYS A 46 10.32 7.45 0.44
CA LYS A 46 10.10 8.68 1.22
C LYS A 46 9.32 8.42 2.51
N TRP A 47 8.31 7.57 2.45
CA TRP A 47 7.52 7.19 3.62
C TRP A 47 8.33 6.32 4.58
N LEU A 48 9.07 5.32 4.09
CA LEU A 48 9.92 4.48 4.93
C LEU A 48 10.97 5.31 5.68
N ARG A 49 11.58 6.31 5.02
CA ARG A 49 12.53 7.23 5.66
C ARG A 49 11.87 8.02 6.80
N LYS A 50 10.66 8.56 6.58
CA LYS A 50 9.89 9.28 7.62
C LYS A 50 9.50 8.37 8.78
N GLU A 51 9.10 7.14 8.51
CA GLU A 51 8.66 6.20 9.56
C GLU A 51 9.84 5.78 10.45
N ILE A 52 11.01 5.51 9.86
CA ILE A 52 12.23 5.22 10.61
C ILE A 52 12.66 6.43 11.45
N GLU A 53 12.60 7.63 10.87
CA GLU A 53 12.90 8.87 11.59
C GLU A 53 11.94 9.08 12.77
N LYS A 54 10.64 8.90 12.58
CA LYS A 54 9.64 8.97 13.66
C LYS A 54 9.90 7.94 14.76
N GLY A 55 10.19 6.69 14.41
CA GLY A 55 10.54 5.64 15.37
C GLY A 55 11.85 5.93 16.12
N SER A 56 12.80 6.63 15.50
CA SER A 56 14.03 7.08 16.18
C SER A 56 13.76 8.18 17.20
N VAL A 57 12.81 9.08 16.92
CA VAL A 57 12.41 10.16 17.84
C VAL A 57 11.65 9.61 19.05
N GLU A 58 10.71 8.68 18.84
CA GLU A 58 9.94 8.06 19.94
C GLU A 58 10.85 7.30 20.91
N LYS A 59 11.89 6.63 20.42
CA LYS A 59 12.87 5.94 21.29
C LYS A 59 13.80 6.87 22.06
N ALA A 60 13.93 8.12 21.63
CA ALA A 60 14.80 9.11 22.25
C ALA A 60 14.06 10.01 23.26
N ALA A 61 12.71 9.96 23.27
CA ALA A 61 11.84 10.66 24.21
C ALA A 61 11.51 9.77 25.42
#